data_AF-A0A140GS92-F1
#
_entry.id   AF-A0A140GS92-F1
#
_cell.length_a   1.000
_cell.length_b   1.000
_cell.length_c   1.000
_cell.angle_alpha   90.00
_cell.angle_beta   90.00
_cell.angle_gamma   90.00
#
_symmetry.space_group_name_H-M   'P 1'
#
loop_
_entity.id
_entity.type
_entity.pdbx_description
1 polymer ?
#
loop_
_entity_poly.entity_id
_entity_poly.type
_entity_poly.pdbx_seq_one_letter_code
_entity_poly.pdbx_strand_id
1 'polypeptide(L)' 'MKKVICGREDNNKFYVQIVDDEDNYICYGNNYNKDIALSLSKNLSNIFNIKEIIIF' A
#
# COMPACT_ATOMS: atom_id res chain seq x y z
N MET A 1 6.38 -14.75 -7.78
CA MET A 1 6.04 -14.01 -6.56
C MET A 1 5.32 -12.74 -6.96
N LYS A 2 4.00 -12.78 -6.91
CA LYS A 2 3.13 -11.63 -7.08
C LYS A 2 3.22 -10.78 -5.79
N LYS A 3 3.03 -9.48 -5.97
CA LYS A 3 3.07 -8.45 -4.93
C LYS A 3 1.84 -7.59 -5.09
N VAL A 4 1.28 -7.12 -3.99
CA VAL A 4 0.09 -6.27 -3.95
C VAL A 4 0.36 -5.09 -3.02
N ILE A 5 -0.13 -3.92 -3.39
CA ILE A 5 -0.16 -2.76 -2.51
C ILE A 5 -1.54 -2.75 -1.83
N CYS A 6 -1.56 -2.91 -0.52
CA CYS A 6 -2.78 -2.85 0.28
C CYS A 6 -2.82 -1.54 1.07
N GLY A 7 -3.95 -0.86 1.08
CA GLY A 7 -4.23 0.27 1.95
C GLY A 7 -5.41 -0.02 2.87
N ARG A 8 -5.34 0.46 4.11
CA ARG A 8 -6.40 0.32 5.11
C ARG A 8 -6.60 1.64 5.84
N GLU A 9 -7.84 2.01 6.09
CA GLU A 9 -8.20 2.99 7.11
C GLU A 9 -8.39 2.33 8.49
N ASP A 10 -7.77 2.90 9.53
CA ASP A 10 -8.05 2.57 10.93
C ASP A 10 -7.98 3.83 11.79
N ASN A 11 -9.03 4.10 12.59
CA ASN A 11 -9.12 5.29 13.45
C ASN A 11 -8.77 6.63 12.75
N ASN A 12 -9.37 6.90 11.58
CA ASN A 12 -9.11 8.07 10.72
C ASN A 12 -7.65 8.21 10.23
N LYS A 13 -6.89 7.11 10.20
CA LYS A 13 -5.52 7.06 9.69
C LYS A 13 -5.46 6.08 8.54
N PHE A 14 -4.85 6.49 7.44
CA PHE A 14 -4.59 5.60 6.32
C PHE A 14 -3.20 4.99 6.43
N TYR A 15 -3.15 3.70 6.13
CA TYR A 15 -1.98 2.85 6.11
C TYR A 15 -1.80 2.30 4.71
N VAL A 16 -0.56 2.20 4.22
CA VAL A 16 -0.22 1.56 2.94
C VAL A 16 0.88 0.55 3.19
N GLN A 17 0.72 -0.66 2.67
CA GLN A 17 1.66 -1.75 2.80
C GLN A 17 1.88 -2.47 1.47
N ILE A 18 3.06 -3.06 1.28
CA ILE A 18 3.35 -4.00 0.20
C ILE A 18 3.44 -5.40 0.79
N VAL A 19 2.63 -6.31 0.28
CA VAL A 19 2.60 -7.73 0.65
C VAL A 19 2.90 -8.58 -0.58
N ASP A 20 3.48 -9.76 -0.37
CA ASP A 20 3.62 -10.79 -1.41
C ASP A 20 2.69 -11.99 -1.19
N ASP A 21 2.75 -12.99 -2.07
CA ASP A 21 1.90 -14.18 -2.02
C ASP A 21 2.09 -15.06 -0.76
N GLU A 22 3.14 -14.81 0.01
CA GLU A 22 3.47 -15.51 1.25
C GLU A 22 3.15 -14.66 2.48
N ASP A 23 2.40 -13.57 2.32
CA ASP A 23 2.10 -12.57 3.33
C ASP A 23 3.35 -11.93 3.95
N ASN A 24 4.49 -11.94 3.26
CA ASN A 24 5.69 -11.26 3.75
C ASN A 24 5.53 -9.74 3.57
N TYR A 25 5.74 -9.02 4.66
CA TYR A 25 5.70 -7.56 4.69
C TYR A 25 7.00 -6.99 4.10
N ILE A 26 6.89 -6.25 2.99
CA ILE A 26 8.04 -5.65 2.33
C ILE A 26 8.25 -4.20 2.78
N CYS A 27 7.17 -3.42 2.92
CA CYS A 27 7.23 -2.00 3.26
C CYS A 27 5.90 -1.54 3.88
N TYR A 28 5.95 -0.56 4.78
CA TYR A 28 4.81 0.04 5.46
C TYR A 28 4.95 1.57 5.57
N GLY A 29 3.86 2.29 5.35
CA GLY A 29 3.73 3.72 5.61
C GLY A 29 2.46 4.04 6.43
N ASN A 30 2.55 4.98 7.38
CA ASN A 30 1.51 5.25 8.38
C ASN A 30 1.05 6.72 8.43
N ASN A 31 -0.11 6.95 9.06
CA ASN A 31 -0.65 8.27 9.42
C ASN A 31 -0.87 9.22 8.25
N TYR A 32 -1.19 8.70 7.06
CA TYR A 32 -1.55 9.56 5.94
C TYR A 32 -3.04 9.91 5.98
N ASN A 33 -3.39 11.07 5.43
CA ASN A 33 -4.76 11.25 4.94
C ASN A 33 -4.96 10.39 3.67
N LYS A 34 -6.22 10.21 3.26
CA LYS A 34 -6.57 9.35 2.12
C LYS A 34 -5.82 9.72 0.84
N ASP A 35 -5.68 11.01 0.55
CA ASP A 35 -5.05 11.50 -0.68
C ASP A 35 -3.55 11.18 -0.73
N ILE A 36 -2.85 11.33 0.40
CA ILE A 36 -1.43 10.99 0.51
C ILE A 36 -1.25 9.47 0.39
N ALA A 37 -2.12 8.67 1.01
CA ALA A 37 -2.09 7.21 0.88
C ALA A 37 -2.28 6.75 -0.58
N LEU A 38 -3.20 7.38 -1.31
CA LEU A 38 -3.41 7.13 -2.74
C LEU A 38 -2.19 7.51 -3.58
N SER A 39 -1.59 8.68 -3.32
CA SER A 39 -0.38 9.14 -4.02
C SER A 39 0.82 8.22 -3.77
N LEU A 40 1.04 7.83 -2.50
CA LEU A 40 2.07 6.89 -2.11
C LEU A 40 1.89 5.54 -2.80
N SER A 41 0.67 5.01 -2.82
CA SER A 41 0.37 3.71 -3.46
C SER A 41 0.71 3.71 -4.96
N LYS A 42 0.44 4.81 -5.67
CA LYS A 42 0.81 4.97 -7.09
C LYS A 42 2.34 5.02 -7.28
N ASN A 43 3.03 5.76 -6.43
CA ASN A 43 4.50 5.84 -6.49
C ASN A 43 5.15 4.48 -6.22
N LEU A 44 4.68 3.77 -5.20
CA LEU A 44 5.14 2.41 -4.89
C LEU A 44 4.84 1.44 -6.04
N SER A 45 3.67 1.54 -6.67
CA SER A 45 3.32 0.76 -7.87
C SER A 45 4.36 0.92 -8.97
N ASN A 46 4.79 2.16 -9.23
CA ASN A 46 5.80 2.44 -10.26
C ASN A 46 7.18 1.91 -9.87
N ILE A 47 7.62 2.14 -8.63
CA ILE A 47 8.96 1.72 -8.15
C ILE A 47 9.09 0.20 -8.15
N PHE A 48 8.07 -0.51 -7.67
CA PHE A 48 8.10 -1.96 -7.52
C PHE A 48 7.49 -2.73 -8.71
N ASN A 49 7.03 -2.01 -9.74
CA ASN A 49 6.30 -2.56 -10.89
C ASN A 49 5.11 -3.44 -10.46
N ILE A 50 4.32 -2.94 -9.52
CA ILE A 50 3.15 -3.62 -8.95
C ILE A 50 1.88 -3.03 -9.56
N LYS A 51 1.06 -3.85 -10.23
CA LYS A 51 -0.18 -3.39 -10.88
C LYS A 51 -1.41 -3.45 -9.99
N GLU A 52 -1.37 -4.27 -8.94
CA GLU A 52 -2.53 -4.52 -8.07
C GLU A 52 -2.45 -3.63 -6.84
N ILE A 53 -3.40 -2.69 -6.75
CA ILE A 53 -3.54 -1.75 -5.64
C ILE A 53 -4.95 -1.92 -5.09
N ILE A 54 -5.06 -2.23 -3.80
CA ILE A 54 -6.34 -2.42 -3.10
C ILE A 54 -6.33 -1.51 -1.88
N ILE A 55 -7.19 -0.49 -1.83
CA ILE A 55 -7.27 0.45 -0.70
C ILE A 55 -8.70 0.43 -0.19
N PHE A 56 -8.88 0.09 1.10
CA PHE A 56 -10.15 0.02 1.80
C PHE A 56 -10.34 1.25 2.69
#